data_AF-A0A2U1SQ93-F1
#
_entry.id   AF-A0A2U1SQ93-F1
#
_cell.length_a   1.000
_cell.length_b   1.000
_cell.length_c   1.000
_cell.angle_alpha   90.00
_cell.angle_beta   90.00
_cell.angle_gamma   90.00
#
_symmetry.space_group_name_H-M   'P 1'
#
loop_
_entity.id
_entity.type
_entity.pdbx_description
1 polymer ?
#
loop_
_entity_poly.entity_id
_entity_poly.type
_entity_poly.pdbx_seq_one_letter_code
_entity_poly.pdbx_strand_id
1 'polypeptide(L)' 'MSIRLVSYAAAGALALGLAVAAGEAKAQANVLKECGAQYQAVKAANELKGQSWQDFLKACRARLAEQP' A
#
# COMPACT_ATOMS: atom_id res chain seq x y z
N MET A 1 -15.56 -1.05 -41.03
CA MET A 1 -16.95 -0.83 -41.44
C MET A 1 -17.83 -0.86 -40.18
N SER A 2 -18.39 0.29 -39.81
CA SER A 2 -19.65 0.42 -39.05
C SER A 2 -19.73 -0.09 -37.60
N ILE A 3 -19.27 0.72 -36.64
CA ILE A 3 -19.95 0.78 -35.33
C ILE A 3 -20.78 2.06 -35.36
N ARG A 4 -22.06 1.92 -35.71
CA ARG A 4 -23.03 3.01 -35.62
C ARG A 4 -23.55 3.08 -34.19
N LEU A 5 -23.31 4.22 -33.57
CA LEU A 5 -24.25 5.03 -32.77
C LEU A 5 -25.18 4.24 -31.83
N VAL A 6 -25.08 4.51 -30.52
CA VAL A 6 -26.17 5.21 -29.80
C VAL A 6 -25.60 5.78 -28.50
N SER A 7 -25.81 7.07 -28.38
CA SER A 7 -25.68 7.90 -27.21
C SER A 7 -26.33 7.28 -25.97
N TYR A 8 -25.55 7.07 -24.92
CA TYR A 8 -26.06 7.24 -23.55
C TYR A 8 -25.46 8.52 -23.00
N ALA A 9 -26.28 9.56 -23.05
CA ALA A 9 -26.04 10.81 -22.37
C ALA A 9 -25.82 10.56 -20.87
N ALA A 10 -24.77 11.21 -20.35
CA ALA A 10 -24.75 11.85 -19.04
C ALA A 10 -25.54 11.16 -17.91
N ALA A 11 -24.96 10.15 -17.28
CA ALA A 11 -25.19 9.85 -15.87
C ALA A 11 -24.04 8.98 -15.34
N GLY A 12 -23.24 9.53 -14.42
CA GLY A 12 -22.37 8.70 -13.57
C GLY A 12 -20.86 8.81 -13.75
N ALA A 13 -20.31 9.94 -14.22
CA ALA A 13 -18.87 10.23 -14.10
C ALA A 13 -18.41 10.56 -12.66
N LEU A 14 -19.17 10.17 -11.62
CA LEU A 14 -18.94 10.49 -10.21
C LEU A 14 -18.84 9.24 -9.30
N ALA A 15 -18.62 8.05 -9.86
CA ALA A 15 -18.49 6.81 -9.07
C ALA A 15 -17.08 6.19 -9.07
N LEU A 16 -16.07 6.86 -9.65
CA LEU A 16 -14.67 6.39 -9.62
C LEU A 16 -13.85 6.96 -8.45
N GLY A 17 -14.42 7.88 -7.65
CA GLY A 17 -13.68 8.57 -6.57
C GLY A 17 -13.64 7.86 -5.21
N LEU A 18 -14.41 6.79 -5.00
CA LEU A 18 -14.56 6.15 -3.68
C LEU A 18 -13.78 4.84 -3.51
N ALA A 19 -13.19 4.30 -4.58
CA ALA A 19 -12.42 3.05 -4.50
C ALA A 19 -11.00 3.24 -3.91
N VAL A 20 -10.51 4.47 -3.80
CA VAL A 20 -9.13 4.76 -3.39
C VAL A 20 -8.92 4.67 -1.86
N ALA A 21 -9.97 4.86 -1.06
CA ALA A 21 -9.87 4.85 0.41
C ALA A 21 -9.80 3.43 1.01
N ALA A 22 -10.30 2.41 0.31
CA ALA A 22 -10.25 1.02 0.77
C ALA A 22 -8.87 0.36 0.54
N GLY A 23 -8.04 0.93 -0.33
CA GLY A 23 -6.68 0.46 -0.60
C GLY A 23 -5.70 0.79 0.54
N GLU A 24 -5.81 1.99 1.11
CA GLU A 24 -4.87 2.46 2.12
C GLU A 24 -4.95 1.67 3.44
N ALA A 25 -6.16 1.32 3.90
CA ALA A 25 -6.33 0.51 5.11
C ALA A 25 -5.75 -0.91 4.97
N LYS A 26 -5.89 -1.53 3.78
CA LYS A 26 -5.27 -2.83 3.47
C LYS A 26 -3.75 -2.73 3.35
N ALA A 27 -3.24 -1.65 2.76
CA ALA A 27 -1.81 -1.41 2.66
C ALA A 27 -1.17 -1.27 4.04
N GLN A 28 -1.80 -0.52 4.97
CA GLN A 28 -1.34 -0.37 6.34
C GLN A 28 -1.27 -1.70 7.10
N ALA A 29 -2.27 -2.56 6.93
CA ALA A 29 -2.32 -3.88 7.57
C ALA A 29 -1.24 -4.85 7.04
N ASN A 30 -0.96 -4.82 5.73
CA ASN A 30 0.12 -5.61 5.13
C ASN A 30 1.49 -5.11 5.58
N VAL A 31 1.70 -3.78 5.59
CA VAL A 31 2.98 -3.20 5.98
C VAL A 31 3.35 -3.56 7.42
N LEU A 32 2.39 -3.59 8.36
CA LEU A 32 2.68 -3.97 9.73
C LEU A 32 3.11 -5.45 9.85
N LYS A 33 2.53 -6.34 9.03
CA LYS A 33 2.93 -7.76 8.95
C LYS A 33 4.32 -7.91 8.34
N GLU A 34 4.57 -7.29 7.19
CA GLU A 34 5.87 -7.34 6.50
C GLU A 34 7.00 -6.80 7.39
N CYS A 35 6.80 -5.62 7.99
CA CYS A 35 7.81 -5.01 8.85
C CYS A 35 8.03 -5.79 10.15
N GLY A 36 6.99 -6.40 10.71
CA GLY A 36 7.10 -7.30 11.86
C GLY A 36 7.96 -8.53 11.56
N ALA A 37 7.74 -9.17 10.41
CA ALA A 37 8.51 -10.33 9.98
C ALA A 37 9.99 -9.96 9.72
N GLN A 38 10.25 -8.87 8.99
CA GLN A 38 11.62 -8.43 8.74
C GLN A 38 12.35 -8.06 10.03
N TYR A 39 11.67 -7.40 10.97
CA TYR A 39 12.27 -7.07 12.26
C TYR A 39 12.62 -8.30 13.08
N GLN A 40 11.76 -9.31 13.10
CA GLN A 40 12.11 -10.58 13.74
C GLN A 40 13.32 -11.24 13.09
N ALA A 41 13.42 -11.19 11.75
CA ALA A 41 14.56 -11.73 11.02
C ALA A 41 15.86 -10.97 11.36
N VAL A 42 15.87 -9.63 11.26
CA VAL A 42 17.07 -8.85 11.61
C VAL A 42 17.40 -8.90 13.10
N LYS A 43 16.39 -9.09 13.97
CA LYS A 43 16.59 -9.28 15.41
C LYS A 43 17.22 -10.63 15.71
N ALA A 44 16.74 -11.69 15.05
CA ALA A 44 17.34 -13.02 15.16
C ALA A 44 18.78 -13.04 14.61
N ALA A 45 19.05 -12.29 13.55
CA ALA A 45 20.38 -12.12 12.98
C ALA A 45 21.28 -11.16 13.78
N ASN A 46 20.80 -10.54 14.87
CA ASN A 46 21.50 -9.48 15.60
C ASN A 46 21.90 -8.26 14.73
N GLU A 47 21.20 -8.05 13.62
CA GLU A 47 21.42 -6.98 12.65
C GLU A 47 20.63 -5.71 12.96
N LEU A 48 19.90 -5.64 14.08
CA LEU A 48 19.28 -4.40 14.51
C LEU A 48 20.30 -3.27 14.72
N LYS A 49 21.59 -3.58 14.92
CA LYS A 49 22.69 -2.60 15.10
C LYS A 49 22.37 -1.49 16.12
N GLY A 50 21.56 -1.77 17.13
CA GLY A 50 21.10 -0.80 18.13
C GLY A 50 20.00 0.16 17.67
N GLN A 51 19.44 -0.03 16.46
CA GLN A 51 18.33 0.76 15.95
C GLN A 51 17.05 0.46 16.74
N SER A 52 16.28 1.52 17.06
CA SER A 52 15.01 1.35 17.76
C SER A 52 13.95 0.72 16.85
N TRP A 53 13.02 -0.03 17.45
CA TRP A 53 11.88 -0.60 16.72
C TRP A 53 11.09 0.46 15.93
N GLN A 54 10.95 1.66 16.49
CA GLN A 54 10.24 2.77 15.86
C GLN A 54 10.93 3.25 14.57
N ASP A 55 12.26 3.35 14.59
CA ASP A 55 13.04 3.78 13.42
C ASP A 55 13.04 2.73 12.33
N PHE A 56 13.13 1.45 12.71
CA PHE A 56 13.03 0.33 11.77
C PHE A 56 11.66 0.31 11.09
N LEU A 57 10.57 0.47 11.85
CA LEU A 57 9.21 0.50 11.32
C LEU A 57 8.98 1.65 10.35
N LYS A 58 9.51 2.85 10.64
CA LYS A 58 9.44 4.00 9.74
C LYS A 58 10.19 3.73 8.43
N ALA A 59 11.42 3.25 8.53
CA ALA A 59 12.23 2.92 7.35
C ALA A 59 11.57 1.82 6.50
N CYS A 60 11.03 0.78 7.14
CA CYS A 60 10.33 -0.29 6.45
C CYS A 60 9.03 0.19 5.78
N ARG A 61 8.24 1.05 6.44
CA ARG A 61 7.06 1.72 5.85
C ARG A 61 7.43 2.53 4.62
N ALA A 62 8.50 3.34 4.71
CA ALA A 62 8.97 4.15 3.61
C ALA A 62 9.40 3.27 2.42
N ARG A 63 10.19 2.21 2.68
CA ARG A 63 10.60 1.26 1.63
C ARG A 63 9.41 0.58 0.94
N LEU A 64 8.34 0.26 1.67
CA LEU A 64 7.14 -0.38 1.12
C LEU A 64 6.22 0.59 0.40
N ALA A 65 6.16 1.86 0.82
CA ALA A 65 5.44 2.90 0.10
C ALA A 65 6.12 3.26 -1.23
N GLU A 66 7.44 3.02 -1.33
CA GLU A 66 8.26 3.27 -2.51
C GLU A 66 8.41 2.03 -3.42
N GLN A 67 7.85 0.87 -3.02
CA GLN A 67 7.71 -0.27 -3.94
C GLN A 67 6.53 0.01 -4.88
N PRO A 68 6.76 0.11 -6.21
CA PRO A 68 5.74 0.44 -7.19
C PRO A 68 4.69 -0.66 -7.36
#